data_AF-A0A7Y4QE44-F1
#
_entry.id   AF-A0A7Y4QE44-F1
#
_cell.length_a   1.000
_cell.length_b   1.000
_cell.length_c   1.000
_cell.angle_alpha   90.00
_cell.angle_beta   90.00
_cell.angle_gamma   90.00
#
_symmetry.space_group_name_H-M   'P 1'
#
loop_
_entity.id
_entity.type
_entity.pdbx_description
1 polymer ?
#
loop_
_entity_poly.entity_id
_entity_poly.type
_entity_poly.pdbx_seq_one_letter_code
_entity_poly.pdbx_strand_id
1 'polypeptide(L)'
;MNDHHFFYLGLTFILMHEMDAIRCKEWRIFPGLSVLNDLWGYRVFMLAHIPLFIFLFLGLSQTENSRLIFGLDVFFIIHVGLHLLFLLHKKNEFKDWISWTIILGAGVFGLLDQLFTTY
;
A
#
# COMPACT_ATOMS: atom_id res chain seq x y z
N MET A 1 0.67 5.98 25.75
CA MET A 1 1.07 5.52 24.41
C MET A 1 -0.06 4.65 23.93
N ASN A 2 -0.76 5.04 22.88
CA ASN A 2 -1.71 4.14 22.26
C ASN A 2 -0.89 3.16 21.42
N ASP A 3 -1.06 1.87 21.69
CA ASP A 3 -0.25 0.85 21.03
C ASP A 3 -0.82 0.59 19.63
N HIS A 4 -0.17 1.16 18.62
CA HIS A 4 -0.54 1.05 17.19
C HIS A 4 -0.14 -0.30 16.56
N HIS A 5 -0.39 -1.42 17.27
CA HIS A 5 -0.02 -2.75 16.81
C HIS A 5 -0.72 -3.14 15.50
N PHE A 6 -2.00 -2.76 15.34
CA PHE A 6 -2.76 -3.04 14.14
C PHE A 6 -2.24 -2.22 12.96
N PHE A 7 -1.91 -0.94 13.16
CA PHE A 7 -1.25 -0.13 12.14
C PHE A 7 0.04 -0.79 11.63
N TYR A 8 0.93 -1.27 12.51
CA TYR A 8 2.18 -1.90 12.06
C TYR A 8 1.96 -3.22 11.32
N LEU A 9 0.91 -3.96 11.66
CA LEU A 9 0.48 -5.12 10.85
C LEU A 9 -0.01 -4.67 9.47
N GLY A 10 -0.88 -3.67 9.40
CA GLY A 10 -1.37 -3.10 8.14
C GLY A 10 -0.22 -2.58 7.26
N LEU A 11 0.74 -1.88 7.88
CA LEU A 11 1.97 -1.40 7.24
C LEU A 11 2.81 -2.56 6.69
N THR A 12 2.92 -3.67 7.42
CA THR A 12 3.64 -4.85 6.92
C THR A 12 2.96 -5.44 5.69
N PHE A 13 1.63 -5.52 5.71
CA PHE A 13 0.84 -6.02 4.59
C PHE A 13 0.93 -5.12 3.36
N ILE A 14 0.86 -3.80 3.50
CA ILE A 14 0.99 -2.89 2.36
C ILE A 14 2.41 -2.96 1.77
N LEU A 15 3.46 -3.03 2.60
CA LEU A 15 4.83 -3.17 2.10
C LEU A 15 5.05 -4.50 1.38
N MET A 16 4.45 -5.59 1.87
CA MET A 16 4.46 -6.88 1.17
C MET A 16 3.69 -6.79 -0.16
N HIS A 17 2.58 -6.06 -0.19
CA HIS A 17 1.83 -5.80 -1.40
C HIS A 17 2.67 -5.03 -2.43
N GLU A 18 3.47 -4.02 -2.04
CA GLU A 18 4.35 -3.33 -3.00
C GLU A 18 5.39 -4.27 -3.64
N MET A 19 5.89 -5.26 -2.90
CA MET A 19 6.77 -6.30 -3.45
C MET A 19 6.03 -7.17 -4.47
N ASP A 20 4.79 -7.53 -4.18
CA ASP A 20 3.92 -8.27 -5.10
C ASP A 20 3.48 -7.42 -6.30
N ALA A 21 3.29 -6.11 -6.13
CA ALA A 21 2.98 -5.17 -7.21
C ALA A 21 4.11 -5.10 -8.24
N ILE A 22 5.36 -5.22 -7.80
CA ILE A 22 6.51 -5.36 -8.70
C ILE A 22 6.44 -6.67 -9.48
N ARG A 23 6.12 -7.79 -8.81
CA ARG A 23 5.95 -9.12 -9.45
C ARG A 23 4.80 -9.11 -10.47
N CYS A 24 3.67 -8.50 -10.12
CA CYS A 24 2.44 -8.40 -10.91
C CYS A 24 2.42 -7.20 -11.88
N LYS A 25 3.55 -6.48 -11.99
CA LYS A 25 3.76 -5.42 -12.99
C LYS A 25 2.72 -4.31 -12.94
N GLU A 26 2.37 -3.85 -11.75
CA GLU A 26 1.29 -2.89 -11.52
C GLU A 26 1.48 -1.55 -12.27
N TRP A 27 2.73 -1.17 -12.57
CA TRP A 27 3.03 -0.01 -13.42
C TRP A 27 2.31 -0.02 -14.77
N ARG A 28 1.86 -1.19 -15.25
CA ARG A 28 1.08 -1.34 -16.48
C ARG A 28 -0.37 -0.83 -16.36
N ILE A 29 -0.86 -0.68 -15.14
CA ILE A 29 -2.21 -0.20 -14.79
C ILE A 29 -2.13 1.24 -14.29
N PHE A 30 -1.11 1.56 -13.50
CA PHE A 30 -0.98 2.85 -12.84
C PHE A 30 -1.02 4.02 -13.85
N PRO A 31 -1.93 5.01 -13.67
CA PRO A 31 -2.04 6.16 -14.56
C PRO A 31 -0.69 6.90 -14.66
N GLY A 32 -0.22 7.16 -15.88
CA GLY A 32 1.06 7.82 -16.13
C GLY A 32 2.25 6.88 -16.30
N LEU A 33 2.33 5.77 -15.54
CA LEU A 33 3.36 4.74 -15.78
C LEU A 33 2.97 3.75 -16.88
N SER A 34 1.66 3.56 -17.10
CA SER A 34 1.12 2.62 -18.08
C SER A 34 1.43 2.96 -19.55
N VAL A 35 1.89 4.17 -19.82
CA VAL A 35 2.37 4.64 -21.14
C VAL A 35 3.85 4.34 -21.39
N LEU A 36 4.62 4.03 -20.35
CA LEU A 36 6.03 3.66 -20.49
C LEU A 36 6.16 2.24 -21.01
N ASN A 37 7.28 1.94 -21.67
CA ASN A 37 7.61 0.55 -21.99
C ASN A 37 7.93 -0.24 -20.71
N ASP A 38 7.84 -1.56 -20.78
CA ASP A 38 7.90 -2.42 -19.58
C ASP A 38 9.18 -2.22 -18.77
N LEU A 39 10.33 -2.03 -19.44
CA LEU A 39 11.62 -1.84 -18.78
C LEU A 39 11.69 -0.51 -18.04
N TRP A 40 11.24 0.59 -18.66
CA TRP A 40 11.22 1.90 -18.01
C TRP A 40 10.14 1.99 -16.93
N GLY A 41 8.95 1.42 -17.18
CA GLY A 41 7.88 1.34 -16.19
C GLY A 41 8.34 0.65 -14.91
N TYR A 42 8.96 -0.54 -15.03
CA TYR A 42 9.57 -1.26 -13.92
C TYR A 42 10.60 -0.42 -13.16
N ARG A 43 11.58 0.18 -13.87
CA ARG A 43 12.66 0.96 -13.25
C ARG A 43 12.13 2.17 -12.50
N VAL A 44 11.22 2.93 -13.12
CA VAL A 44 10.64 4.13 -12.51
C VAL A 44 9.77 3.74 -11.32
N PHE A 45 8.92 2.71 -11.46
CA PHE A 45 8.09 2.20 -10.37
C PHE A 45 8.96 1.82 -9.17
N MET A 46 9.94 0.93 -9.36
CA MET A 46 10.84 0.49 -8.28
C MET A 46 11.61 1.67 -7.64
N LEU A 47 12.21 2.55 -8.44
CA LEU A 47 13.02 3.66 -7.92
C LEU A 47 12.16 4.71 -7.20
N ALA A 48 10.90 4.91 -7.60
CA ALA A 48 9.98 5.83 -6.93
C ALA A 48 9.62 5.37 -5.50
N HIS A 49 9.71 4.08 -5.20
CA HIS A 49 9.47 3.57 -3.85
C HIS A 49 10.57 3.97 -2.87
N ILE A 50 11.81 4.17 -3.32
CA ILE A 50 12.92 4.57 -2.43
C ILE A 50 12.61 5.90 -1.71
N PRO A 51 12.34 7.03 -2.40
CA PRO A 51 11.98 8.26 -1.71
C PRO A 51 10.66 8.13 -0.94
N LEU A 52 9.68 7.38 -1.45
CA LEU A 52 8.40 7.16 -0.76
C LEU A 52 8.62 6.51 0.62
N PHE A 53 9.41 5.44 0.68
CA PHE A 53 9.75 4.75 1.92
C PHE A 53 10.58 5.62 2.85
N ILE A 54 11.51 6.42 2.34
CA ILE A 54 12.26 7.38 3.15
C ILE A 54 11.30 8.36 3.83
N PHE A 55 10.38 8.99 3.08
CA PHE A 55 9.42 9.94 3.64
C PHE A 55 8.45 9.28 4.64
N LEU A 56 8.00 8.06 4.34
CA LEU A 56 7.15 7.27 5.22
C LEU A 56 7.84 7.01 6.57
N PHE A 57 9.06 6.46 6.55
CA PHE A 57 9.77 6.11 7.79
C PHE A 57 10.23 7.35 8.57
N LEU A 58 10.62 8.43 7.88
CA LEU A 58 10.93 9.71 8.53
C LEU A 58 9.68 10.37 9.16
N GLY A 59 8.50 10.18 8.56
CA GLY A 59 7.24 10.64 9.15
C GLY A 59 6.89 9.84 10.40
N LEU A 60 7.02 8.51 10.34
CA LEU A 60 6.71 7.61 11.45
C LEU A 60 7.69 7.71 12.63
N SER A 61 8.93 8.16 12.40
CA SER A 61 9.93 8.34 13.46
C SER A 61 9.72 9.62 14.30
N GLN A 62 8.80 10.50 13.91
CA GLN A 62 8.47 11.71 14.67
C GLN A 62 7.65 11.37 15.91
N THR A 63 7.82 12.17 16.97
CA THR A 63 7.07 12.00 18.23
C THR A 63 5.57 12.26 18.11
N GLU A 64 5.16 13.13 17.18
CA GLU A 64 3.76 13.51 16.93
C GLU A 64 3.28 12.95 15.59
N ASN A 65 3.20 11.62 15.47
CA ASN A 65 2.89 10.91 14.22
C ASN A 65 1.42 10.46 14.09
N SER A 66 0.55 10.72 15.07
CA SER A 66 -0.84 10.21 15.11
C SER A 66 -1.67 10.59 13.88
N ARG A 67 -1.51 11.81 13.35
CA ARG A 67 -2.22 12.23 12.11
C ARG A 67 -1.73 11.47 10.87
N LEU A 68 -0.44 11.16 10.82
CA LEU A 68 0.14 10.39 9.73
C LEU A 68 -0.37 8.94 9.79
N ILE A 69 -0.36 8.34 10.98
CA ILE A 69 -0.88 6.98 11.20
C ILE A 69 -2.35 6.92 10.77
N PHE A 70 -3.20 7.83 11.27
CA PHE A 70 -4.60 7.91 10.87
C PHE A 70 -4.76 8.02 9.34
N GLY A 71 -3.97 8.90 8.70
CA GLY A 71 -4.00 9.07 7.25
C GLY A 71 -3.57 7.82 6.49
N LEU A 72 -2.59 7.07 6.99
CA LEU A 72 -2.13 5.81 6.42
C LEU A 72 -3.18 4.69 6.59
N ASP A 73 -3.87 4.62 7.73
CA ASP A 73 -4.96 3.66 7.93
C ASP A 73 -6.11 3.91 6.95
N VAL A 74 -6.50 5.18 6.76
CA VAL A 74 -7.45 5.56 5.71
C VAL A 74 -6.94 5.16 4.33
N PHE A 75 -5.66 5.41 4.03
CA PHE A 75 -5.04 5.02 2.78
C PHE A 75 -5.10 3.51 2.56
N PHE A 76 -4.80 2.67 3.56
CA PHE A 76 -4.88 1.21 3.44
C PHE A 76 -6.30 0.74 3.07
N ILE A 77 -7.32 1.32 3.69
CA ILE A 77 -8.73 0.99 3.41
C ILE A 77 -9.11 1.41 1.98
N ILE A 78 -8.76 2.64 1.57
CA ILE A 78 -9.03 3.14 0.22
C ILE A 78 -8.27 2.32 -0.83
N HIS A 79 -7.04 1.91 -0.54
CA HIS A 79 -6.19 1.11 -1.42
C HIS A 79 -6.86 -0.21 -1.80
N VAL A 80 -7.47 -0.91 -0.83
CA VAL A 80 -8.30 -2.08 -1.12
C VAL A 80 -9.43 -1.73 -2.09
N GLY A 81 -10.12 -0.61 -1.86
CA GLY A 81 -11.15 -0.10 -2.77
C GLY A 81 -10.65 0.15 -4.20
N LEU A 82 -9.43 0.68 -4.35
CA LEU A 82 -8.79 0.88 -5.66
C LEU A 82 -8.57 -0.47 -6.36
N HIS A 83 -8.04 -1.48 -5.66
CA HIS A 83 -7.89 -2.82 -6.25
C HIS A 83 -9.22 -3.46 -6.63
N LEU A 84 -10.26 -3.26 -5.83
CA LEU A 84 -11.61 -3.70 -6.17
C LEU A 84 -12.13 -3.01 -7.46
N LEU A 85 -11.83 -1.72 -7.65
CA LEU A 85 -12.20 -1.00 -8.88
C LEU A 85 -11.42 -1.50 -10.10
N PHE A 86 -10.13 -1.81 -9.94
CA PHE A 86 -9.27 -2.33 -11.01
C PHE A 86 -9.32 -3.86 -11.18
N LEU A 87 -10.21 -4.57 -10.47
CA LEU A 87 -10.40 -6.02 -10.58
C LEU A 87 -10.53 -6.50 -12.03
N LEU A 88 -11.38 -5.82 -12.80
CA LEU A 88 -11.71 -6.16 -14.19
C LEU A 88 -10.74 -5.56 -15.22
N HIS A 89 -9.71 -4.85 -14.77
CA HIS A 89 -8.75 -4.24 -15.68
C HIS A 89 -7.97 -5.33 -16.43
N LYS A 90 -7.88 -5.23 -17.76
CA LYS A 90 -7.28 -6.27 -18.62
C LYS A 90 -5.83 -6.64 -18.26
N LYS A 91 -5.11 -5.70 -17.66
CA LYS A 91 -3.71 -5.85 -17.25
C LYS A 91 -3.55 -6.15 -15.75
N ASN A 92 -4.64 -6.45 -15.04
CA ASN A 92 -4.59 -6.87 -13.64
C ASN A 92 -4.01 -8.28 -13.52
N GLU A 93 -2.85 -8.40 -12.88
CA GLU A 93 -2.16 -9.67 -12.63
C GLU A 93 -2.33 -10.19 -11.19
N PHE A 94 -3.04 -9.46 -10.31
CA PHE A 94 -3.37 -9.89 -8.94
C PHE A 94 -4.49 -10.95 -8.94
N LYS A 95 -4.14 -12.20 -9.25
CA LYS A 95 -5.10 -13.30 -9.44
C LYS A 95 -5.05 -14.38 -8.37
N ASP A 96 -3.96 -14.45 -7.61
CA ASP A 96 -3.77 -15.49 -6.61
C ASP A 96 -4.25 -15.06 -5.21
N TRP A 97 -4.53 -16.06 -4.37
CA TRP A 97 -5.08 -15.83 -3.04
C TRP A 97 -4.06 -15.15 -2.11
N ILE A 98 -2.76 -15.27 -2.37
CA ILE A 98 -1.72 -14.61 -1.56
C ILE A 98 -1.76 -13.12 -1.83
N SER A 99 -1.78 -12.69 -3.09
CA SER A 99 -1.96 -11.28 -3.50
C SER A 99 -3.20 -10.65 -2.86
N TRP A 100 -4.34 -11.36 -2.88
CA TRP A 100 -5.55 -10.85 -2.26
C TRP A 100 -5.49 -10.84 -0.73
N THR A 101 -4.83 -11.81 -0.11
CA THR A 101 -4.62 -11.84 1.34
C THR A 101 -3.80 -10.63 1.79
N ILE A 102 -2.73 -10.29 1.06
CA ILE A 102 -1.88 -9.15 1.45
C ILE A 102 -2.56 -7.80 1.21
N ILE A 103 -3.31 -7.64 0.11
CA ILE A 103 -4.10 -6.44 -0.16
C ILE A 103 -5.17 -6.26 0.90
N LEU A 104 -6.00 -7.29 1.13
CA LEU A 104 -7.09 -7.21 2.10
C LEU A 104 -6.55 -7.07 3.54
N GLY A 105 -5.44 -7.74 3.85
CA GLY A 105 -4.77 -7.63 5.15
C GLY A 105 -4.44 -6.19 5.49
N ALA A 106 -3.87 -5.42 4.55
CA ALA A 106 -3.57 -4.01 4.77
C ALA A 106 -4.82 -3.21 5.19
N GLY A 107 -5.91 -3.32 4.43
CA GLY A 107 -7.15 -2.59 4.72
C GLY A 107 -7.85 -3.05 6.00
N VAL A 108 -7.88 -4.36 6.29
CA VAL A 108 -8.47 -4.89 7.52
C VAL A 108 -7.74 -4.37 8.75
N PHE A 109 -6.40 -4.41 8.74
CA PHE A 109 -5.62 -3.94 9.89
C PHE A 109 -5.65 -2.42 10.04
N GLY A 110 -5.73 -1.65 8.95
CA GLY A 110 -5.98 -0.21 9.04
C GLY A 110 -7.34 0.13 9.66
N LEU A 111 -8.39 -0.62 9.30
CA LEU A 111 -9.71 -0.46 9.92
C LEU A 111 -9.69 -0.85 11.41
N LEU A 112 -8.99 -1.92 11.77
CA LEU A 112 -8.85 -2.32 13.18
C LEU A 112 -8.09 -1.26 13.99
N ASP A 113 -7.02 -0.67 13.46
CA ASP A 113 -6.33 0.41 14.18
C ASP A 113 -7.29 1.58 14.46
N GLN A 114 -8.11 1.96 13.47
CA GLN A 114 -9.07 3.05 13.64
C GLN A 114 -10.17 2.77 14.68
N LEU A 115 -10.59 1.51 14.82
CA LEU A 115 -11.64 1.13 15.76
C LEU A 115 -11.11 0.98 17.19
N PHE A 116 -9.85 0.58 17.36
CA PHE A 116 -9.27 0.25 18.65
C PHE A 116 -8.30 1.31 19.19
N THR A 117 -7.87 2.26 18.36
CA THR A 117 -6.97 3.36 18.75
C THR A 117 -7.68 4.71 18.64
N THR A 118 -7.60 5.52 19.70
CA THR A 118 -8.05 6.92 19.68
C THR A 118 -6.89 7.81 19.22
N TYR A 119 -7.06 8.61 18.17
CA TYR A 119 -6.02 9.51 17.65
C TYR A 119 -6.08 10.90 18.29
#